data_AF-A0A0S1XZ61-F1
#
_entry.id   AF-A0A0S1XZ61-F1
#
_cell.length_a   1.000
_cell.length_b   1.000
_cell.length_c   1.000
_cell.angle_alpha   90.00
_cell.angle_beta   90.00
_cell.angle_gamma   90.00
#
_symmetry.space_group_name_H-M   'P 1'
#
loop_
_entity.id
_entity.type
_entity.pdbx_description
1 polymer ?
#
loop_
_entity_poly.entity_id
_entity_poly.type
_entity_poly.pdbx_seq_one_letter_code
_entity_poly.pdbx_strand_id
1 'polypeptide(L)'
;MVWPEMELIIRGLEARKAWSRAAQLADPRQRLDAEDTALDIAYEQGDRDFWNGWAATEIPLLLTDIPALARCWEYGWELGQASQAAPWHAGDEDVNGEAF
;
A
#
# COMPACT_ATOMS: atom_id res chain seq x y z
N MET A 1 -13.30 16.74 10.45
CA MET A 1 -14.12 16.18 9.35
C MET A 1 -13.30 16.33 8.09
N VAL A 2 -12.54 15.30 7.72
CA VAL A 2 -11.83 15.26 6.44
C VAL A 2 -12.88 14.86 5.41
N TRP A 3 -13.01 15.65 4.35
CA TRP A 3 -13.97 15.36 3.29
C TRP A 3 -13.42 14.17 2.48
N PRO A 4 -14.26 13.21 2.05
CA PRO A 4 -13.79 12.02 1.33
C PRO A 4 -12.98 12.36 0.06
N GLU A 5 -13.27 13.49 -0.57
CA GLU A 5 -12.49 14.02 -1.71
C GLU A 5 -11.05 14.43 -1.31
N MET A 6 -10.85 14.88 -0.07
CA MET A 6 -9.55 15.29 0.45
C MET A 6 -8.66 14.09 0.76
N GLU A 7 -9.24 12.98 1.24
CA GLU A 7 -8.53 11.71 1.42
C GLU A 7 -8.05 11.15 0.07
N LEU A 8 -8.87 11.28 -0.97
CA LEU A 8 -8.53 10.89 -2.34
C LEU A 8 -7.31 11.65 -2.90
N ILE A 9 -7.18 12.93 -2.57
CA ILE A 9 -6.09 13.80 -3.07
C ILE A 9 -4.76 13.55 -2.34
N ILE A 10 -4.79 13.17 -1.06
CA ILE A 10 -3.57 13.00 -0.25
C ILE A 10 -2.98 11.58 -0.29
N ARG A 11 -3.72 10.60 -0.83
CA ARG A 11 -3.20 9.23 -1.00
C ARG A 11 -1.94 9.25 -1.87
N GLY A 12 -0.89 8.56 -1.41
CA GLY A 12 0.41 8.53 -2.08
C GLY A 12 1.28 9.78 -1.88
N LEU A 13 0.84 10.80 -1.14
CA LEU A 13 1.60 12.03 -0.94
C LEU A 13 2.96 11.79 -0.27
N GLU A 14 3.02 10.94 0.74
CA GLU A 14 4.28 10.67 1.45
C GLU A 14 5.29 9.93 0.56
N ALA A 15 4.85 8.92 -0.20
CA ALA A 15 5.68 8.24 -1.20
C ALA A 15 6.18 9.24 -2.27
N ARG A 16 5.30 10.12 -2.76
CA ARG A 16 5.67 11.16 -3.74
C ARG A 16 6.69 12.14 -3.19
N LYS A 17 6.54 12.57 -1.94
CA LYS A 17 7.50 13.45 -1.26
C LYS A 17 8.86 12.76 -1.11
N ALA A 18 8.87 11.49 -0.70
CA ALA A 18 10.09 10.70 -0.56
C ALA A 18 10.82 10.55 -1.90
N TRP A 19 10.10 10.18 -2.97
CA TRP A 19 10.64 10.08 -4.33
C TRP A 19 11.23 11.40 -4.83
N SER A 20 10.50 12.49 -4.63
CA SER A 20 10.96 13.84 -5.03
C SER A 20 12.20 14.28 -4.25
N ARG A 21 12.35 13.85 -3.00
CA ARG A 21 13.55 14.10 -2.18
C ARG A 21 14.73 13.26 -2.68
N ALA A 22 14.48 11.99 -3.02
CA ALA A 22 15.51 11.10 -3.56
C ALA A 22 16.14 11.67 -4.84
N ALA A 23 15.32 12.21 -5.75
CA ALA A 23 15.78 12.86 -6.98
C ALA A 23 16.72 14.06 -6.77
N GLN A 24 16.70 14.68 -5.59
CA GLN A 24 17.55 15.83 -5.24
C GLN A 24 18.91 15.40 -4.66
N LEU A 25 19.09 14.12 -4.33
CA LEU A 25 20.34 13.62 -3.74
C LEU A 25 21.42 13.46 -4.82
N ALA A 26 22.60 14.00 -4.54
CA ALA A 26 23.76 13.92 -5.43
C ALA A 26 24.52 12.60 -5.30
N ASP A 27 24.55 12.00 -4.09
CA ASP A 27 25.18 10.71 -3.84
C ASP A 27 24.28 9.58 -4.37
N PRO A 28 24.74 8.76 -5.34
CA PRO A 28 23.96 7.67 -5.89
C PRO A 28 23.49 6.64 -4.85
N ARG A 29 24.29 6.38 -3.81
CA ARG A 29 23.88 5.40 -2.77
C ARG A 29 22.72 5.92 -1.94
N GLN A 30 22.85 7.16 -1.45
CA GLN A 30 21.79 7.81 -0.69
C GLN A 30 20.52 7.99 -1.53
N ARG A 31 20.68 8.24 -2.84
CA ARG A 31 19.55 8.28 -3.78
C ARG A 31 18.81 6.94 -3.82
N LEU A 32 19.52 5.84 -4.03
CA LEU A 32 18.93 4.50 -4.07
C LEU A 32 18.22 4.18 -2.75
N ASP A 33 18.85 4.41 -1.61
CA ASP A 33 18.24 4.18 -0.29
C ASP A 33 16.94 4.98 -0.10
N ALA A 34 16.90 6.22 -0.62
CA ALA A 34 15.73 7.08 -0.55
C ALA A 34 14.63 6.69 -1.57
N GLU A 35 15.01 6.18 -2.74
CA GLU A 35 14.07 5.61 -3.71
C GLU A 35 13.41 4.34 -3.13
N ASP A 36 14.20 3.45 -2.51
CA ASP A 36 13.68 2.25 -1.82
C ASP A 36 12.70 2.64 -0.71
N THR A 37 13.04 3.66 0.10
CA THR A 37 12.12 4.18 1.12
C THR A 37 10.79 4.66 0.51
N ALA A 38 10.82 5.31 -0.65
CA ALA A 38 9.61 5.78 -1.32
C ALA A 38 8.75 4.61 -1.85
N LEU A 39 9.40 3.55 -2.33
CA LEU A 39 8.75 2.31 -2.78
C LEU A 39 8.07 1.58 -1.62
N ASP A 40 8.74 1.47 -0.47
CA ASP A 40 8.17 0.87 0.75
C ASP A 40 6.92 1.63 1.22
N ILE A 41 6.97 2.96 1.23
CA ILE A 41 5.80 3.78 1.59
C ILE A 41 4.64 3.57 0.60
N ALA A 42 4.92 3.46 -0.70
CA ALA A 42 3.89 3.20 -1.69
C ALA A 42 3.24 1.82 -1.48
N TYR A 43 4.06 0.82 -1.20
CA TYR A 43 3.62 -0.53 -0.85
C TYR A 43 2.73 -0.55 0.41
N GLU A 44 3.16 0.08 1.50
CA GLU A 44 2.36 0.15 2.74
C GLU A 44 1.04 0.89 2.54
N GLN A 45 1.03 1.91 1.69
CA GLN A 45 -0.21 2.60 1.31
C GLN A 45 -1.14 1.68 0.51
N GLY A 46 -0.60 0.81 -0.35
CA GLY A 46 -1.36 -0.18 -1.11
C GLY A 46 -2.09 -1.17 -0.21
N ASP A 47 -1.38 -1.76 0.75
CA ASP A 47 -1.97 -2.67 1.74
C ASP A 47 -3.06 -1.96 2.56
N ARG A 48 -2.77 -0.75 3.06
CA ARG A 48 -3.77 0.05 3.80
C ARG A 48 -5.00 0.38 2.95
N ASP A 49 -4.80 0.71 1.68
CA ASP A 49 -5.90 1.05 0.77
C ASP A 49 -6.80 -0.17 0.51
N PHE A 50 -6.22 -1.37 0.40
CA PHE A 50 -6.99 -2.61 0.34
C PHE A 50 -7.88 -2.77 1.59
N TRP A 51 -7.31 -2.66 2.80
CA TRP A 51 -8.08 -2.81 4.04
C TRP A 51 -9.14 -1.73 4.25
N ASN A 52 -8.95 -0.56 3.64
CA ASN A 52 -9.92 0.53 3.63
C ASN A 52 -10.98 0.38 2.53
N GLY A 53 -10.93 -0.68 1.70
CA GLY A 53 -11.94 -0.99 0.70
C GLY A 53 -11.77 -0.28 -0.65
N TRP A 54 -10.60 0.32 -0.91
CA TRP A 54 -10.31 0.89 -2.22
C TRP A 54 -10.08 -0.20 -3.25
N ALA A 55 -10.54 0.01 -4.49
CA ALA A 55 -10.36 -0.95 -5.56
C ALA A 55 -8.92 -0.93 -6.10
N ALA A 56 -8.45 -2.05 -6.64
CA ALA A 56 -7.14 -2.16 -7.30
C ALA A 56 -6.97 -1.16 -8.47
N THR A 57 -8.07 -0.74 -9.11
CA THR A 57 -8.06 0.25 -10.19
C THR A 57 -7.95 1.69 -9.69
N GLU A 58 -8.12 1.94 -8.39
CA GLU A 58 -8.08 3.26 -7.77
C GLU A 58 -6.67 3.61 -7.27
N ILE A 59 -5.68 3.46 -8.16
CA ILE A 59 -4.29 3.84 -7.90
C ILE A 59 -4.25 5.34 -7.54
N PRO A 60 -3.57 5.74 -6.44
CA PRO A 60 -3.50 7.13 -6.06
C PRO A 60 -2.91 8.02 -7.16
N LEU A 61 -3.58 9.15 -7.45
CA LEU A 61 -3.20 10.08 -8.52
C LEU A 61 -1.76 10.61 -8.40
N LEU A 62 -1.21 10.66 -7.19
CA LEU A 62 0.16 11.13 -6.94
C LEU A 62 1.24 10.09 -7.28
N LEU A 63 0.83 8.84 -7.55
CA LEU A 63 1.72 7.72 -7.88
C LEU A 63 1.66 7.32 -9.36
N THR A 64 0.56 7.64 -10.06
CA THR A 64 0.27 7.13 -11.41
C THR A 64 1.29 7.53 -12.48
N ASP A 65 1.96 8.67 -12.33
CA ASP A 65 3.00 9.14 -13.25
C ASP A 65 4.40 8.60 -12.90
N ILE A 66 4.58 7.89 -11.78
CA ILE A 66 5.83 7.19 -11.44
C ILE A 66 5.56 5.67 -11.43
N PRO A 67 5.86 4.96 -12.55
CA PRO A 67 5.53 3.54 -12.69
C PRO A 67 6.04 2.65 -11.56
N ALA A 68 7.21 2.96 -10.99
CA ALA A 68 7.78 2.21 -9.88
C ALA A 68 6.92 2.31 -8.60
N LEU A 69 6.46 3.52 -8.26
CA LEU A 69 5.59 3.73 -7.10
C LEU A 69 4.20 3.12 -7.32
N ALA A 70 3.62 3.31 -8.52
CA ALA A 70 2.32 2.72 -8.85
C ALA A 70 2.35 1.19 -8.71
N ARG A 71 3.41 0.55 -9.23
CA ARG A 71 3.58 -0.91 -9.14
C ARG A 71 3.82 -1.40 -7.72
N CYS A 72 4.58 -0.67 -6.90
CA CYS A 72 4.76 -1.03 -5.49
C CYS A 72 3.45 -0.91 -4.71
N TRP A 73 2.66 0.13 -4.98
CA TRP A 73 1.32 0.25 -4.42
C TRP A 73 0.41 -0.93 -4.81
N GLU A 74 0.38 -1.30 -6.10
CA GLU A 74 -0.38 -2.47 -6.59
C GLU A 74 0.03 -3.74 -5.85
N TYR A 75 1.34 -3.96 -5.69
CA TYR A 75 1.86 -5.13 -4.99
C TYR A 75 1.43 -5.19 -3.52
N GLY A 76 1.43 -4.04 -2.82
CA GLY A 76 0.93 -3.96 -1.45
C GLY A 76 -0.56 -4.27 -1.37
N TRP A 77 -1.35 -3.74 -2.30
CA TRP A 77 -2.79 -4.02 -2.39
C TRP A 77 -3.07 -5.51 -2.65
N GLU A 78 -2.35 -6.12 -3.59
CA GLU A 78 -2.45 -7.54 -3.92
C GLU A 78 -2.08 -8.44 -2.73
N LEU A 79 -1.09 -8.04 -1.93
CA LEU A 79 -0.74 -8.77 -0.71
C LEU A 79 -1.86 -8.71 0.33
N GLY A 80 -2.48 -7.54 0.51
CA GLY A 80 -3.64 -7.39 1.37
C GLY A 80 -4.76 -8.36 0.94
N GLN A 81 -5.05 -8.39 -0.37
CA GLN A 81 -6.02 -9.33 -0.96
C GLN A 81 -5.65 -10.80 -0.69
N ALA A 82 -4.40 -11.18 -0.95
CA ALA A 82 -3.94 -12.56 -0.72
C ALA A 82 -4.04 -12.95 0.77
N SER A 83 -3.76 -12.00 1.66
CA SER A 83 -3.82 -12.20 3.11
C SER A 83 -5.27 -12.38 3.59
N GLN A 84 -6.22 -11.59 3.07
CA GLN A 84 -7.64 -11.77 3.35
C GLN A 84 -8.18 -13.10 2.82
N ALA A 85 -7.70 -13.54 1.65
CA ALA A 85 -8.11 -14.80 1.03
C ALA A 85 -7.48 -16.04 1.68
N ALA A 86 -6.49 -15.87 2.57
CA ALA A 86 -5.79 -16.97 3.18
C ALA A 86 -6.69 -17.72 4.19
N PRO A 87 -6.77 -19.06 4.12
CA PRO A 87 -7.73 -19.86 4.89
C PRO A 87 -7.47 -19.92 6.41
N TRP A 88 -6.40 -19.31 6.92
CA TRP A 88 -6.02 -19.33 8.34
C TRP A 88 -6.95 -18.50 9.24
N HIS A 89 -7.91 -17.76 8.67
CA HIS A 89 -8.99 -17.10 9.41
C HIS A 89 -10.33 -17.88 9.42
N ALA A 90 -10.41 -19.04 8.76
CA ALA A 90 -11.65 -19.80 8.61
C ALA A 90 -11.85 -20.93 9.65
N GLY A 91 -11.12 -20.91 10.78
CA GLY A 91 -10.93 -22.12 11.59
C GLY A 91 -11.12 -22.06 13.10
N ASP A 92 -11.76 -21.02 13.67
CA ASP A 92 -11.98 -20.94 15.13
C ASP A 92 -13.45 -20.99 15.58
N GLU A 93 -14.41 -21.28 14.69
CA GLU A 93 -15.81 -21.52 15.08
C GLU A 93 -16.34 -22.82 14.47
N ASP A 94 -16.12 -23.94 15.17
CA ASP A 94 -17.16 -24.91 15.58
C ASP A 94 -16.51 -26.19 16.14
N VAL A 95 -16.19 -26.17 17.44
CA VAL A 95 -16.05 -27.42 18.22
C VAL A 95 -16.79 -27.26 19.54
N ASN A 96 -18.11 -27.16 19.46
CA ASN A 96 -19.00 -27.55 20.55
C ASN A 96 -19.77 -28.80 20.14
N GLY A 97 -19.39 -29.93 20.76
CA GLY A 97 -20.27 -31.09 20.93
C GLY A 97 -19.99 -32.29 20.04
N GLU A 98 -19.28 -33.30 20.55
CA GLU A 98 -19.89 -34.58 20.91
C GLU A 98 -18.94 -35.48 21.71
N ALA A 99 -19.55 -36.30 22.55
CA ALA A 99 -18.99 -37.08 23.64
C ALA A 99 -18.14 -38.28 23.21
N PHE A 100 -17.17 -38.64 24.06
CA PHE A 100 -16.81 -40.02 24.36
C PHE A 100 -16.57 -40.17 25.85
#